data_AF-A0A3L7V8C4-F1
#
_entry.id   AF-A0A3L7V8C4-F1
#
_cell.length_a   1.000
_cell.length_b   1.000
_cell.length_c   1.000
_cell.angle_alpha   90.00
_cell.angle_beta   90.00
_cell.angle_gamma   90.00
#
_symmetry.space_group_name_H-M   'P 1'
#
loop_
_entity.id
_entity.type
_entity.pdbx_description
1 polymer ?
#
loop_
_entity_poly.entity_id
_entity_poly.type
_entity_poly.pdbx_seq_one_letter_code
_entity_poly.pdbx_strand_id
1 'polypeptide(L)'
;MNPPLNTPDDKTLRPRKPLLRRWSLWLLVGVVGIVALLGAVPSVLGSKWLYQRLVDQLAIEGFRLKVESAQFAWFRPLSLHGIELEQSDRSDRPSSLLSIESITSNRSMLGYLLYGRDLGKLTIRKPKLDVEMLENTSNIEKLARSIENSSLAPKSDQAKTKPKLDIQVVVEGLSVAVRRQDTDEDLMVIPPVDLDLHYLALDGDARLIFAPTRLLDEVQVTQELVRLGLGRAVPLLAKSAWFDGRVSLNFDKLEIPLERPLYAKGRAELTLHEVRSGPSEPIVVNIIDMIAKLRKTDIPQELVFIDGSVIQVQLADGRVEHRGVQVG
;
A
#
# COMPACT_ATOMS: atom_id res chain seq x y z
N MET A 1 50.39 -75.98 -63.67
CA MET A 1 49.61 -76.68 -62.62
C MET A 1 48.69 -75.64 -61.98
N ASN A 2 47.42 -75.66 -62.35
CA ASN A 2 46.29 -74.94 -61.70
C ASN A 2 45.61 -75.93 -60.73
N PRO A 3 44.79 -75.53 -59.74
CA PRO A 3 44.63 -74.28 -58.97
C PRO A 3 44.58 -74.65 -57.42
N PRO A 4 43.82 -74.06 -56.45
CA PRO A 4 42.60 -73.24 -56.51
C PRO A 4 42.72 -71.80 -55.98
N LEU A 5 41.87 -70.96 -56.59
CA LEU A 5 41.30 -69.74 -56.04
C LEU A 5 40.72 -69.98 -54.64
N ASN A 6 41.02 -69.09 -53.70
CA ASN A 6 40.11 -68.81 -52.60
C ASN A 6 39.58 -67.38 -52.75
N THR A 7 38.29 -67.31 -53.02
CA THR A 7 37.42 -66.13 -53.00
C THR A 7 37.31 -65.51 -51.60
N PRO A 8 36.92 -64.23 -51.51
CA PRO A 8 36.99 -63.43 -50.29
C PRO A 8 35.87 -63.80 -49.31
N ASP A 9 36.23 -63.95 -48.04
CA ASP A 9 35.29 -64.21 -46.95
C ASP A 9 34.61 -62.89 -46.55
N ASP A 10 33.47 -62.60 -47.18
CA ASP A 10 32.49 -61.65 -46.68
C ASP A 10 31.66 -62.35 -45.60
N LYS A 11 31.88 -61.97 -44.32
CA LYS A 11 30.87 -61.95 -43.24
C LYS A 11 31.51 -61.49 -41.92
N THR A 12 31.16 -60.26 -41.51
CA THR A 12 30.46 -59.94 -40.25
C THR A 12 30.76 -58.50 -39.84
N LEU A 13 30.10 -57.54 -40.50
CA LEU A 13 29.82 -56.25 -39.86
C LEU A 13 28.90 -56.52 -38.65
N ARG A 14 29.49 -56.78 -37.49
CA ARG A 14 28.75 -56.75 -36.22
C ARG A 14 28.17 -55.34 -36.08
N PRO A 15 26.84 -55.14 -35.97
CA PRO A 15 26.33 -53.82 -35.64
C PRO A 15 26.85 -53.47 -34.24
N ARG A 16 27.78 -52.52 -34.15
CA ARG A 16 28.14 -51.89 -32.88
C ARG A 16 26.86 -51.24 -32.34
N LYS A 17 26.16 -51.93 -31.44
CA LYS A 17 25.05 -51.36 -30.68
C LYS A 17 25.57 -50.07 -30.03
N PRO A 18 24.92 -48.91 -30.23
CA PRO A 18 25.50 -47.65 -29.81
C PRO A 18 25.45 -47.56 -28.28
N LEU A 19 26.62 -47.69 -27.64
CA LEU A 19 26.83 -47.45 -26.20
C LEU A 19 26.40 -46.02 -25.78
N LEU A 20 26.30 -45.10 -26.75
CA LEU A 20 25.77 -43.74 -26.61
C LEU A 20 24.28 -43.69 -26.21
N ARG A 21 23.48 -44.74 -26.47
CA ARG A 21 22.04 -44.75 -26.15
C ARG A 21 21.75 -44.86 -24.65
N ARG A 22 22.68 -45.42 -23.86
CA ARG A 22 22.52 -45.51 -22.40
C ARG A 22 22.85 -44.19 -21.71
N TRP A 23 23.93 -43.50 -22.12
CA TRP A 23 24.28 -42.19 -21.57
C TRP A 23 23.30 -41.09 -22.01
N SER A 24 22.76 -41.15 -23.24
CA SER A 24 21.70 -40.22 -23.65
C SER A 24 20.41 -40.44 -22.85
N LEU A 25 20.12 -41.67 -22.41
CA LEU A 25 18.99 -41.96 -21.53
C LEU A 25 19.20 -41.37 -20.13
N TRP A 26 20.39 -41.51 -19.55
CA TRP A 26 20.71 -40.90 -18.25
C TRP A 26 20.77 -39.38 -18.30
N LEU A 27 21.27 -38.80 -19.39
CA LEU A 27 21.22 -37.35 -19.63
C LEU A 27 19.77 -36.86 -19.81
N LEU A 28 18.93 -37.60 -20.53
CA LEU A 28 17.51 -37.27 -20.69
C LEU A 28 16.78 -37.38 -19.36
N VAL A 29 17.01 -38.44 -18.57
CA VAL A 29 16.46 -38.58 -17.22
C VAL A 29 16.97 -37.50 -16.28
N GLY A 30 18.24 -37.10 -16.38
CA GLY A 30 18.80 -36.00 -15.61
C GLY A 30 18.15 -34.66 -15.96
N VAL A 31 17.99 -34.36 -17.24
CA VAL A 31 17.31 -33.14 -17.72
C VAL A 31 15.83 -33.15 -17.33
N VAL A 32 15.12 -34.28 -17.51
CA VAL A 32 13.72 -34.42 -17.08
C VAL A 32 13.60 -34.29 -15.57
N GLY A 33 14.54 -34.85 -14.81
CA GLY A 33 14.61 -34.70 -13.36
C GLY A 33 14.82 -33.26 -12.92
N ILE A 34 15.74 -32.53 -13.57
CA ILE A 34 15.97 -31.10 -13.33
C ILE A 34 14.74 -30.26 -13.72
N VAL A 35 14.11 -30.55 -14.85
CA VAL A 35 12.88 -29.87 -15.30
C VAL A 35 11.72 -30.16 -14.34
N ALA A 36 11.59 -31.39 -13.85
CA ALA A 36 10.59 -31.74 -12.84
C ALA A 36 10.87 -31.02 -11.51
N LEU A 37 12.14 -30.93 -11.10
CA LEU A 37 12.56 -30.26 -9.87
C LEU A 37 12.35 -28.74 -9.95
N LEU A 38 12.71 -28.11 -11.08
CA LEU A 38 12.40 -26.71 -11.39
C LEU A 38 10.87 -26.50 -11.48
N GLY A 39 10.15 -27.45 -12.06
CA GLY A 39 8.68 -27.45 -12.13
C GLY A 39 8.01 -27.47 -10.75
N ALA A 40 8.64 -28.11 -9.76
CA ALA A 40 8.15 -28.20 -8.38
C ALA A 40 8.52 -27.00 -7.48
N VAL A 41 9.41 -26.10 -7.92
CA VAL A 41 9.84 -24.92 -7.14
C VAL A 41 8.66 -24.07 -6.60
N PRO A 42 7.61 -23.71 -7.38
CA PRO A 42 6.47 -22.94 -6.89
C PRO A 42 5.69 -23.66 -5.78
N SER A 43 5.48 -24.96 -5.93
CA SER A 43 4.78 -25.76 -4.91
C SER A 43 5.56 -25.82 -3.59
N VAL A 44 6.89 -25.83 -3.66
CA VAL A 44 7.75 -25.79 -2.48
C VAL A 44 7.76 -24.40 -1.85
N LEU A 45 7.75 -23.32 -2.64
CA LEU A 45 7.64 -21.95 -2.15
C LEU A 45 6.30 -21.62 -1.48
N GLY A 46 5.19 -22.22 -1.95
CA GLY A 46 3.87 -22.07 -1.32
C GLY A 46 3.66 -22.86 -0.04
N SER A 47 4.60 -23.74 0.32
CA SER A 47 4.48 -24.54 1.54
C SER A 47 4.85 -23.74 2.78
N LYS A 48 4.08 -23.92 3.87
CA LYS A 48 4.21 -23.17 5.13
C LYS A 48 5.64 -23.11 5.65
N TRP A 49 6.41 -24.18 5.53
CA TRP A 49 7.77 -24.24 6.07
C TRP A 49 8.75 -23.24 5.45
N LEU A 50 8.53 -22.80 4.19
CA LEU A 50 9.49 -21.97 3.46
C LEU A 50 9.10 -20.49 3.52
N TYR A 51 7.83 -20.18 3.24
CA TYR A 51 7.39 -18.78 3.32
C TYR A 51 7.37 -18.28 4.76
N GLN A 52 7.10 -19.14 5.76
CA GLN A 52 7.12 -18.72 7.16
C GLN A 52 8.51 -18.23 7.59
N ARG A 53 9.59 -18.85 7.09
CA ARG A 53 10.96 -18.33 7.33
C ARG A 53 11.20 -16.96 6.70
N LEU A 54 10.65 -16.71 5.52
CA LEU A 54 10.74 -15.38 4.89
C LEU A 54 9.89 -14.35 5.64
N VAL A 55 8.71 -14.74 6.11
CA VAL A 55 7.85 -13.91 6.97
C VAL A 55 8.53 -13.59 8.29
N ASP A 56 9.21 -14.55 8.92
CA ASP A 56 9.97 -14.35 10.15
C ASP A 56 11.18 -13.43 9.94
N GLN A 57 11.78 -13.41 8.75
CA GLN A 57 12.83 -12.44 8.38
C GLN A 57 12.28 -11.03 8.15
N LEU A 58 11.00 -10.92 7.77
CA LEU A 58 10.29 -9.65 7.64
C LEU A 58 9.66 -9.20 8.97
N ALA A 59 9.88 -9.94 10.06
CA ALA A 59 9.44 -9.53 11.38
C ALA A 59 10.18 -8.25 11.78
N ILE A 60 9.41 -7.19 11.93
CA ILE A 60 9.88 -5.91 12.43
C ILE A 60 9.84 -5.98 13.96
N GLU A 61 10.83 -5.41 14.65
CA GLU A 61 10.84 -5.38 16.12
C GLU A 61 9.51 -4.81 16.65
N GLY A 62 8.84 -5.59 17.52
CA GLY A 62 7.55 -5.25 18.09
C GLY A 62 6.33 -5.61 17.22
N PHE A 63 6.50 -6.19 16.03
CA PHE A 63 5.41 -6.57 15.13
C PHE A 63 5.58 -7.98 14.56
N ARG A 64 4.47 -8.70 14.43
CA ARG A 64 4.41 -10.06 13.89
C ARG A 64 3.53 -10.09 12.66
N LEU A 65 4.11 -10.47 11.53
CA LEU A 65 3.39 -10.71 10.29
C LEU A 65 2.89 -12.17 10.28
N LYS A 66 1.59 -12.36 10.04
CA LYS A 66 0.95 -13.65 9.82
C LYS A 66 0.41 -13.70 8.39
N VAL A 67 0.54 -14.84 7.75
CA VAL A 67 -0.01 -15.13 6.42
C VAL A 67 -0.67 -16.50 6.47
N GLU A 68 -1.98 -16.54 6.26
CA GLU A 68 -2.78 -17.77 6.36
C GLU A 68 -2.39 -18.78 5.27
N SER A 69 -2.34 -18.31 4.02
CA SER A 69 -1.97 -19.13 2.87
C SER A 69 -1.33 -18.32 1.76
N ALA A 70 -0.45 -18.98 1.01
CA ALA A 70 0.23 -18.41 -0.15
C ALA A 70 0.18 -19.41 -1.31
N GLN A 71 -0.24 -18.93 -2.48
CA GLN A 71 -0.31 -19.73 -3.71
C GLN A 71 0.69 -19.16 -4.72
N PHE A 72 1.73 -19.93 -4.98
CA PHE A 72 2.71 -19.65 -6.02
C PHE A 72 2.63 -20.70 -7.11
N ALA A 73 2.58 -20.25 -8.36
CA ALA A 73 2.53 -21.12 -9.52
C ALA A 73 3.35 -20.54 -10.67
N TRP A 74 3.89 -21.42 -11.52
CA TRP A 74 4.63 -20.99 -12.71
C TRP A 74 3.75 -20.28 -13.73
N PHE A 75 2.51 -20.74 -13.91
CA PHE A 75 1.60 -20.28 -14.97
C PHE A 75 0.29 -19.69 -14.44
N ARG A 76 0.11 -19.62 -13.12
CA ARG A 76 -1.07 -18.97 -12.52
C ARG A 76 -0.65 -17.70 -11.76
N PRO A 77 -1.54 -16.70 -11.68
CA PRO A 77 -1.39 -15.53 -10.80
C PRO A 77 -0.92 -15.90 -9.39
N LEU A 78 -0.03 -15.10 -8.82
CA LEU A 78 0.33 -15.24 -7.41
C LEU A 78 -0.80 -14.71 -6.54
N SER A 79 -1.11 -15.39 -5.44
CA SER A 79 -2.07 -14.91 -4.46
C SER A 79 -1.67 -15.23 -3.03
N LEU A 80 -1.86 -14.27 -2.13
CA LEU A 80 -1.69 -14.38 -0.69
C LEU A 80 -3.05 -14.12 -0.05
N HIS A 81 -3.40 -14.87 0.98
CA HIS A 81 -4.66 -14.71 1.70
C HIS A 81 -4.42 -14.63 3.21
N GLY A 82 -5.27 -13.88 3.89
CA GLY A 82 -5.28 -13.76 5.35
C GLY A 82 -3.97 -13.21 5.88
N ILE A 83 -3.62 -12.00 5.46
CA ILE A 83 -2.41 -11.32 5.93
C ILE A 83 -2.79 -10.45 7.12
N GLU A 84 -2.11 -10.63 8.25
CA GLU A 84 -2.35 -9.88 9.47
C GLU A 84 -1.02 -9.39 10.06
N LEU A 85 -0.99 -8.13 10.46
CA LEU A 85 0.14 -7.55 11.16
C LEU A 85 -0.28 -7.23 12.60
N GLU A 86 0.25 -8.00 13.54
CA GLU A 86 -0.07 -7.87 14.97
C GLU A 86 1.06 -7.15 15.70
N GLN A 87 0.71 -6.30 16.66
CA GLN A 87 1.70 -5.71 17.56
C GLN A 87 2.04 -6.70 18.69
N SER A 88 3.32 -7.09 18.80
CA SER A 88 3.82 -8.11 19.73
C SER A 88 4.13 -7.58 21.13
N ASP A 89 4.16 -6.25 21.30
CA ASP A 89 4.60 -5.58 22.53
C ASP A 89 3.52 -5.54 23.65
N ARG A 90 2.33 -6.10 23.38
CA ARG A 90 1.20 -6.07 24.32
C ARG A 90 0.85 -7.47 24.80
N SER A 91 1.07 -7.72 26.08
CA SER A 91 0.91 -9.02 26.74
C SER A 91 -0.54 -9.47 26.92
N ASP A 92 -1.51 -8.55 26.87
CA ASP A 92 -2.88 -8.81 27.33
C ASP A 92 -3.91 -8.98 26.20
N ARG A 93 -3.68 -8.38 25.01
CA ARG A 93 -4.46 -8.61 23.76
C ARG A 93 -3.62 -8.17 22.54
N PRO A 94 -3.42 -9.04 21.53
CA PRO A 94 -2.81 -8.64 20.27
C PRO A 94 -3.79 -7.72 19.53
N SER A 95 -3.47 -6.44 19.37
CA SER A 95 -4.18 -5.57 18.44
C SER A 95 -3.65 -5.80 17.03
N SER A 96 -4.54 -6.22 16.14
CA SER A 96 -4.24 -6.26 14.70
C SER A 96 -4.16 -4.83 14.19
N LEU A 97 -3.02 -4.44 13.64
CA LEU A 97 -2.79 -3.10 13.07
C LEU A 97 -3.24 -3.05 11.61
N LEU A 98 -2.96 -4.12 10.85
CA LEU A 98 -3.28 -4.23 9.44
C LEU A 98 -3.80 -5.63 9.17
N SER A 99 -5.00 -5.72 8.60
CA SER A 99 -5.55 -6.96 8.07
C SER A 99 -5.79 -6.79 6.58
N ILE A 100 -5.40 -7.78 5.77
CA ILE A 100 -5.63 -7.79 4.33
C ILE A 100 -6.22 -9.16 3.97
N GLU A 101 -7.39 -9.14 3.33
CA GLU A 101 -8.09 -10.36 2.92
C GLU A 101 -7.26 -11.12 1.88
N SER A 102 -6.85 -10.43 0.82
CA SER A 102 -5.98 -11.02 -0.19
C SER A 102 -5.10 -10.01 -0.90
N ILE A 103 -3.92 -10.48 -1.32
CA ILE A 103 -3.05 -9.78 -2.26
C ILE A 103 -2.89 -10.68 -3.47
N THR A 104 -3.23 -10.17 -4.64
CA THR A 104 -3.13 -10.91 -5.90
C THR A 104 -2.25 -10.17 -6.89
N SER A 105 -1.46 -10.89 -7.67
CA SER A 105 -0.68 -10.33 -8.76
C SER A 105 -1.19 -10.84 -10.10
N ASN A 106 -1.24 -9.97 -11.10
CA ASN A 106 -1.58 -10.38 -12.47
C ASN A 106 -0.46 -11.20 -13.15
N ARG A 107 0.76 -11.22 -12.60
CA ARG A 107 1.88 -12.01 -13.12
C ARG A 107 1.98 -13.35 -12.40
N SER A 108 2.47 -14.35 -13.11
CA SER A 108 2.91 -15.62 -12.53
C SER A 108 4.40 -15.57 -12.16
N MET A 109 4.94 -16.60 -11.49
CA MET A 109 6.39 -16.63 -11.20
C MET A 109 7.23 -16.64 -12.48
N LEU A 110 6.77 -17.33 -13.53
CA LEU A 110 7.47 -17.31 -14.82
C LEU A 110 7.37 -15.91 -15.45
N GLY A 111 6.23 -15.25 -15.28
CA GLY A 111 6.07 -13.85 -15.67
C GLY A 111 7.12 -12.95 -15.01
N TYR A 112 7.30 -13.05 -13.69
CA TYR A 112 8.32 -12.24 -13.01
C TYR A 112 9.75 -12.53 -13.48
N LEU A 113 10.09 -13.80 -13.73
CA LEU A 113 11.42 -14.15 -14.24
C LEU A 113 11.67 -13.65 -15.68
N LEU A 114 10.65 -13.64 -16.53
CA LEU A 114 10.79 -13.26 -17.95
C LEU A 114 10.66 -11.75 -18.18
N TYR A 115 9.79 -11.06 -17.44
CA TYR A 115 9.49 -9.63 -17.60
C TYR A 115 10.33 -8.73 -16.70
N GLY A 116 11.14 -9.32 -15.82
CA GLY A 116 12.23 -8.66 -15.10
C GLY A 116 11.75 -7.53 -14.18
N ARG A 117 11.84 -6.28 -14.69
CA ARG A 117 11.64 -5.05 -13.91
C ARG A 117 10.25 -4.43 -14.07
N ASP A 118 9.40 -4.94 -14.97
CA ASP A 118 7.97 -4.64 -14.96
C ASP A 118 7.24 -5.69 -14.13
N LEU A 119 6.84 -5.29 -12.92
CA LEU A 119 6.18 -6.17 -11.96
C LEU A 119 4.68 -6.33 -12.22
N GLY A 120 4.11 -5.58 -13.17
CA GLY A 120 2.69 -5.60 -13.48
C GLY A 120 1.81 -4.99 -12.39
N LYS A 121 0.62 -5.55 -12.22
CA LYS A 121 -0.45 -5.07 -11.34
C LYS A 121 -0.59 -5.99 -10.12
N LEU A 122 -0.51 -5.38 -8.94
CA LEU A 122 -0.78 -5.96 -7.64
C LEU A 122 -2.11 -5.44 -7.12
N THR A 123 -3.09 -6.31 -6.90
CA THR A 123 -4.38 -5.95 -6.30
C THR A 123 -4.41 -6.37 -4.82
N ILE A 124 -4.61 -5.40 -3.94
CA ILE A 124 -4.78 -5.58 -2.49
C ILE A 124 -6.27 -5.43 -2.18
N ARG A 125 -6.89 -6.46 -1.62
CA ARG A 125 -8.34 -6.47 -1.34
C ARG A 125 -8.66 -6.33 0.13
N LYS A 126 -9.63 -5.46 0.39
CA LYS A 126 -10.17 -5.11 1.70
C LYS A 126 -9.10 -4.94 2.77
N PRO A 127 -8.06 -4.12 2.55
CA PRO A 127 -7.16 -3.81 3.63
C PRO A 127 -7.92 -3.02 4.70
N LYS A 128 -7.79 -3.46 5.95
CA LYS A 128 -8.32 -2.79 7.12
C LYS A 128 -7.14 -2.32 7.97
N LEU A 129 -7.07 -1.02 8.16
CA LEU A 129 -6.05 -0.36 8.98
C LEU A 129 -6.71 0.13 10.27
N ASP A 130 -6.25 -0.42 11.39
CA ASP A 130 -6.74 -0.05 12.71
C ASP A 130 -5.70 0.87 13.37
N VAL A 131 -6.01 2.15 13.47
CA VAL A 131 -5.16 3.19 14.06
C VAL A 131 -5.53 3.35 15.53
N GLU A 132 -4.62 2.98 16.42
CA GLU A 132 -4.80 3.16 17.85
C GLU A 132 -4.06 4.42 18.31
N MET A 133 -4.80 5.38 18.88
CA MET A 133 -4.22 6.57 19.51
C MET A 133 -3.77 6.21 20.94
N LEU A 134 -2.46 6.29 21.17
CA LEU A 134 -1.82 6.10 22.47
C LEU A 134 -1.56 7.47 23.12
N GLU A 135 -1.32 7.50 24.43
CA GLU A 135 -1.20 8.73 25.23
C GLU A 135 -0.31 9.83 24.61
N ASN A 136 0.77 9.46 23.90
CA ASN A 136 1.69 10.40 23.25
C ASN A 136 2.16 9.96 21.84
N THR A 137 1.52 8.96 21.22
CA THR A 137 1.94 8.42 19.91
C THR A 137 0.80 7.61 19.26
N SER A 138 1.02 7.03 18.08
CA SER A 138 0.09 6.06 17.47
C SER A 138 0.79 4.75 17.17
N ASN A 139 0.03 3.67 17.03
CA ASN A 139 0.56 2.37 16.61
C ASN A 139 1.24 2.44 15.22
N ILE A 140 0.74 3.26 14.30
CA ILE A 140 1.37 3.52 12.99
C ILE A 140 2.70 4.26 13.16
N GLU A 141 2.77 5.24 14.05
CA GLU A 141 4.02 5.95 14.32
C GLU A 141 5.07 5.02 14.93
N LYS A 142 4.65 4.11 15.83
CA LYS A 142 5.52 3.03 16.33
C LYS A 142 6.03 2.14 15.19
N LEU A 143 5.15 1.71 14.27
CA LEU A 143 5.55 0.91 13.10
C LEU A 143 6.56 1.67 12.22
N ALA A 144 6.30 2.94 11.92
CA ALA A 144 7.19 3.77 11.12
C ALA A 144 8.58 3.90 11.76
N ARG A 145 8.64 4.14 13.08
CA ARG A 145 9.89 4.17 13.84
C ARG A 145 10.59 2.81 13.85
N SER A 146 9.86 1.70 14.00
CA SER A 146 10.46 0.36 13.95
C SER A 146 11.03 0.03 12.57
N ILE A 147 10.38 0.45 11.48
CA ILE A 147 10.90 0.29 10.11
C ILE A 147 12.17 1.12 9.92
N GLU A 148 12.16 2.38 10.38
CA GLU A 148 13.32 3.26 10.32
C GLU A 148 14.50 2.70 11.13
N ASN A 149 14.24 2.25 12.36
CA ASN A 149 15.25 1.69 13.27
C ASN A 149 15.77 0.33 12.80
N SER A 150 14.93 -0.53 12.23
CA SER A 150 15.35 -1.79 11.62
C SER A 150 16.32 -1.56 10.45
N SER A 151 16.20 -0.42 9.76
CA SER A 151 17.12 -0.02 8.69
C SER A 151 18.45 0.60 9.16
N LEU A 152 18.69 0.71 10.47
CA LEU A 152 19.87 1.36 11.08
C LEU A 152 20.98 0.41 11.59
N ALA A 153 21.01 -0.87 11.18
CA ALA A 153 22.16 -1.76 11.38
C ALA A 153 22.88 -2.11 10.05
N PRO A 154 24.22 -2.20 10.03
CA PRO A 154 25.19 -1.13 9.80
C PRO A 154 25.41 -0.75 8.31
N LYS A 155 26.02 0.43 8.12
CA LYS A 155 26.61 0.98 6.88
C LYS A 155 27.16 -0.08 5.91
N SER A 156 26.50 -0.21 4.76
CA SER A 156 27.18 -0.48 3.50
C SER A 156 27.05 0.77 2.65
N ASP A 157 28.17 1.45 2.40
CA ASP A 157 28.33 2.57 1.45
C ASP A 157 28.11 2.16 -0.02
N GLN A 158 27.32 1.10 -0.27
CA GLN A 158 26.76 0.88 -1.58
C GLN A 158 25.53 1.76 -1.68
N ALA A 159 25.70 2.89 -2.39
CA ALA A 159 24.63 3.78 -2.82
C ALA A 159 23.33 2.98 -3.00
N LYS A 160 22.36 3.16 -2.08
CA LYS A 160 21.05 2.49 -2.10
C LYS A 160 20.47 2.68 -3.50
N THR A 161 20.70 1.71 -4.37
CA THR A 161 20.32 1.82 -5.77
C THR A 161 18.82 1.64 -5.75
N LYS A 162 18.09 2.75 -5.91
CA LYS A 162 16.63 2.73 -5.92
C LYS A 162 16.20 1.69 -6.98
N PRO A 163 15.25 0.81 -6.63
CA PRO A 163 14.85 -0.24 -7.56
C PRO A 163 14.26 0.40 -8.82
N LYS A 164 14.94 0.21 -9.96
CA LYS A 164 14.42 0.61 -11.27
C LYS A 164 13.40 -0.42 -11.72
N LEU A 165 12.18 -0.28 -11.24
CA LEU A 165 11.07 -1.15 -11.59
C LEU A 165 9.79 -0.34 -11.75
N ASP A 166 8.85 -0.90 -12.50
CA ASP A 166 7.50 -0.36 -12.61
C ASP A 166 6.54 -1.33 -11.94
N ILE A 167 5.64 -0.80 -11.11
CA ILE A 167 4.58 -1.58 -10.45
C ILE A 167 3.33 -0.74 -10.31
N GLN A 168 2.19 -1.32 -10.68
CA GLN A 168 0.86 -0.79 -10.37
C GLN A 168 0.33 -1.50 -9.13
N VAL A 169 -0.14 -0.75 -8.15
CA VAL A 169 -0.79 -1.24 -6.93
C VAL A 169 -2.21 -0.70 -6.91
N VAL A 170 -3.17 -1.59 -7.00
CA VAL A 170 -4.59 -1.29 -6.87
C VAL A 170 -5.07 -1.78 -5.52
N VAL A 171 -5.70 -0.91 -4.75
CA VAL A 171 -6.27 -1.22 -3.46
C VAL A 171 -7.78 -1.13 -3.58
N GLU A 172 -8.47 -2.22 -3.30
CA GLU A 172 -9.93 -2.33 -3.38
C GLU A 172 -10.51 -2.37 -1.96
N GLY A 173 -11.36 -1.42 -1.60
CA GLY A 173 -12.08 -1.38 -0.32
C GLY A 173 -11.19 -1.15 0.91
N LEU A 174 -10.23 -0.22 0.83
CA LEU A 174 -9.44 0.21 1.98
C LEU A 174 -10.33 0.83 3.05
N SER A 175 -10.33 0.27 4.25
CA SER A 175 -11.02 0.82 5.41
C SER A 175 -10.02 1.24 6.48
N VAL A 176 -10.28 2.38 7.11
CA VAL A 176 -9.45 2.89 8.21
C VAL A 176 -10.36 3.14 9.40
N ALA A 177 -10.06 2.52 10.52
CA ALA A 177 -10.73 2.78 11.79
C ALA A 177 -9.74 3.41 12.76
N VAL A 178 -10.15 4.47 13.46
CA VAL A 178 -9.37 5.12 14.50
C VAL A 178 -10.01 4.80 15.84
N ARG A 179 -9.24 4.26 16.77
CA ARG A 179 -9.69 3.87 18.12
C ARG A 179 -8.90 4.61 19.19
N ARG A 180 -9.54 4.83 20.34
CA ARG A 180 -8.87 5.29 21.55
C ARG A 180 -8.43 4.08 22.37
N GLN A 181 -7.21 4.15 22.91
CA GLN A 181 -6.62 3.07 23.72
C GLN A 181 -7.44 2.72 24.99
N ASP A 182 -8.19 3.67 25.55
CA ASP A 182 -8.84 3.56 26.87
C ASP A 182 -10.27 3.00 26.82
N THR A 183 -11.00 3.17 25.71
CA THR A 183 -12.45 2.94 25.65
C THR A 183 -12.86 1.81 24.70
N ASP A 184 -11.96 1.26 23.88
CA ASP A 184 -12.27 0.27 22.82
C ASP A 184 -13.37 0.73 21.85
N GLU A 185 -13.73 2.02 21.89
CA GLU A 185 -14.69 2.66 21.01
C GLU A 185 -14.00 3.18 19.75
N ASP A 186 -14.62 2.92 18.60
CA ASP A 186 -14.22 3.50 17.33
C ASP A 186 -14.53 5.00 17.36
N LEU A 187 -13.47 5.83 17.45
CA LEU A 187 -13.56 7.28 17.37
C LEU A 187 -13.99 7.73 15.97
N MET A 188 -13.58 6.97 14.95
CA MET A 188 -13.84 7.31 13.56
C MET A 188 -13.71 6.07 12.66
N VAL A 189 -14.61 5.92 11.69
CA VAL A 189 -14.50 4.92 10.63
C VAL A 189 -14.58 5.64 9.29
N ILE A 190 -13.53 5.51 8.49
CA ILE A 190 -13.52 5.98 7.10
C ILE A 190 -14.18 4.90 6.24
N PRO A 191 -15.20 5.24 5.43
CA PRO A 191 -15.81 4.31 4.48
C PRO A 191 -14.77 3.65 3.57
N PRO A 192 -15.05 2.44 3.03
CA PRO A 192 -14.13 1.78 2.11
C PRO A 192 -13.82 2.65 0.89
N VAL A 193 -12.52 2.80 0.58
CA VAL A 193 -12.03 3.60 -0.55
C VAL A 193 -11.19 2.73 -1.48
N ASP A 194 -11.35 2.94 -2.77
CA ASP A 194 -10.49 2.34 -3.80
C ASP A 194 -9.34 3.29 -4.16
N LEU A 195 -8.12 2.77 -4.21
CA LEU A 195 -6.92 3.51 -4.60
C LEU A 195 -6.24 2.83 -5.77
N ASP A 196 -5.76 3.60 -6.74
CA ASP A 196 -4.89 3.10 -7.81
C ASP A 196 -3.60 3.93 -7.84
N LEU A 197 -2.49 3.24 -7.65
CA LEU A 197 -1.16 3.79 -7.44
C LEU A 197 -0.21 3.15 -8.47
N HIS A 198 0.58 3.97 -9.15
CA HIS A 198 1.64 3.53 -10.05
C HIS A 198 2.99 4.02 -9.54
N TYR A 199 3.92 3.11 -9.29
CA TYR A 199 5.33 3.42 -9.11
C TYR A 199 6.04 3.21 -10.45
N LEU A 200 6.67 4.26 -10.96
CA LEU A 200 7.38 4.26 -12.23
C LEU A 200 8.84 4.66 -12.00
N ALA A 201 9.78 3.78 -12.35
CA ALA A 201 11.22 4.02 -12.19
C ALA A 201 12.09 3.36 -13.28
N LEU A 202 11.49 2.79 -14.33
CA LEU A 202 12.22 2.25 -15.47
C LEU A 202 12.87 3.34 -16.33
N ASP A 203 12.09 4.35 -16.69
CA ASP A 203 12.45 5.35 -17.71
C ASP A 203 13.05 6.65 -17.15
N GLY A 204 13.37 6.69 -15.85
CA GLY A 204 13.95 7.89 -15.23
C GLY A 204 13.86 7.89 -13.71
N ASP A 205 13.73 9.10 -13.17
CA ASP A 205 13.56 9.32 -11.73
C ASP A 205 12.28 8.66 -11.24
N ALA A 206 12.37 8.03 -10.07
CA ALA A 206 11.25 7.29 -9.51
C ALA A 206 10.09 8.23 -9.17
N ARG A 207 8.88 7.88 -9.62
CA ARG A 207 7.65 8.65 -9.42
C ARG A 207 6.54 7.76 -8.88
N LEU A 208 5.77 8.28 -7.92
CA LEU A 208 4.48 7.73 -7.52
C LEU A 208 3.37 8.53 -8.19
N ILE A 209 2.44 7.86 -8.87
CA ILE A 209 1.27 8.48 -9.49
C ILE A 209 0.02 7.84 -8.89
N PHE A 210 -0.87 8.67 -8.33
CA PHE A 210 -2.18 8.24 -7.86
C PHE A 210 -3.23 8.62 -8.91
N ALA A 211 -4.07 7.66 -9.29
CA ALA A 211 -5.20 7.88 -10.18
C ALA A 211 -6.34 8.64 -9.48
N PRO A 212 -7.22 9.31 -10.24
CA PRO A 212 -8.34 10.04 -9.64
C PRO A 212 -9.19 9.15 -8.74
N THR A 213 -9.47 9.60 -7.52
CA THR A 213 -10.34 8.87 -6.59
C THR A 213 -10.99 9.79 -5.55
N ARG A 214 -12.09 9.30 -4.98
CA ARG A 214 -12.77 9.89 -3.84
C ARG A 214 -12.19 9.29 -2.57
N LEU A 215 -11.39 10.08 -1.85
CA LEU A 215 -10.77 9.67 -0.58
C LEU A 215 -11.74 9.72 0.60
N LEU A 216 -12.66 10.69 0.61
CA LEU A 216 -13.68 10.82 1.64
C LEU A 216 -15.02 11.04 0.93
N ASP A 217 -16.06 10.34 1.38
CA ASP A 217 -17.42 10.48 0.88
C ASP A 217 -18.35 10.76 2.06
N GLU A 218 -18.82 12.01 2.16
CA GLU A 218 -19.69 12.49 3.24
C GLU A 218 -19.28 12.02 4.65
N VAL A 219 -17.99 12.13 4.97
CA VAL A 219 -17.45 11.70 6.27
C VAL A 219 -17.67 12.81 7.30
N GLN A 220 -18.18 12.47 8.48
CA GLN A 220 -18.34 13.43 9.57
C GLN A 220 -17.00 14.08 9.92
N VAL A 221 -16.98 15.41 10.03
CA VAL A 221 -15.77 16.15 10.42
C VAL A 221 -15.48 15.89 11.90
N THR A 222 -14.33 15.28 12.16
CA THR A 222 -13.84 15.01 13.53
C THR A 222 -12.57 15.80 13.79
N GLN A 223 -12.21 16.00 15.07
CA GLN A 223 -10.93 16.65 15.40
C GLN A 223 -9.73 15.84 14.90
N GLU A 224 -9.87 14.51 14.87
CA GLU A 224 -8.88 13.57 14.36
C GLU A 224 -8.61 13.82 12.89
N LEU A 225 -9.64 13.97 12.04
CA LEU A 225 -9.48 14.32 10.62
C LEU A 225 -8.77 15.66 10.42
N VAL A 226 -9.12 16.68 11.21
CA VAL A 226 -8.48 18.01 11.16
C VAL A 226 -6.98 17.89 11.48
N ARG A 227 -6.63 17.13 12.52
CA ARG A 227 -5.24 16.88 12.91
C ARG A 227 -4.46 16.05 11.88
N LEU A 228 -5.09 15.03 11.30
CA LEU A 228 -4.45 14.11 10.35
C LEU A 228 -4.11 14.75 9.01
N GLY A 229 -4.82 15.80 8.60
CA GLY A 229 -4.45 16.53 7.39
C GLY A 229 -5.46 17.54 6.89
N LEU A 230 -6.73 17.43 7.27
CA LEU A 230 -7.78 18.33 6.78
C LEU A 230 -7.50 19.80 7.14
N GLY A 231 -6.85 20.06 8.28
CA GLY A 231 -6.42 21.42 8.65
C GLY A 231 -5.37 22.04 7.72
N ARG A 232 -4.60 21.23 6.98
CA ARG A 232 -3.69 21.73 5.93
C ARG A 232 -4.44 22.11 4.65
N ALA A 233 -5.50 21.37 4.33
CA ALA A 233 -6.33 21.63 3.16
C ALA A 233 -7.24 22.85 3.39
N VAL A 234 -7.80 22.98 4.60
CA VAL A 234 -8.67 24.09 4.99
C VAL A 234 -8.15 24.74 6.28
N PRO A 235 -7.33 25.80 6.17
CA PRO A 235 -6.78 26.48 7.34
C PRO A 235 -7.85 27.07 8.28
N LEU A 236 -9.05 27.38 7.77
CA LEU A 236 -10.15 27.85 8.62
C LEU A 236 -10.63 26.74 9.57
N LEU A 237 -10.72 25.49 9.09
CA LEU A 237 -11.04 24.35 9.96
C LEU A 237 -9.94 24.07 10.98
N ALA A 238 -8.69 24.49 10.73
CA ALA A 238 -7.65 24.37 11.75
C ALA A 238 -7.79 25.40 12.89
N LYS A 239 -8.59 26.46 12.69
CA LYS A 239 -8.70 27.60 13.60
C LYS A 239 -10.05 27.72 14.29
N SER A 240 -11.08 26.99 13.86
CA SER A 240 -12.36 26.99 14.58
C SER A 240 -12.30 26.07 15.79
N ALA A 241 -13.14 26.37 16.77
CA ALA A 241 -13.05 25.72 18.07
C ALA A 241 -14.03 24.55 18.23
N TRP A 242 -15.01 24.44 17.33
CA TRP A 242 -15.86 23.28 17.11
C TRP A 242 -16.28 23.23 15.63
N PHE A 243 -16.66 22.03 15.18
CA PHE A 243 -17.14 21.75 13.82
C PHE A 243 -18.28 20.75 13.91
N ASP A 244 -19.31 20.96 13.12
CA ASP A 244 -20.33 19.94 12.83
C ASP A 244 -20.58 19.92 11.33
N GLY A 245 -20.82 18.76 10.74
CA GLY A 245 -21.04 18.57 9.31
C GLY A 245 -20.19 17.45 8.70
N ARG A 246 -20.35 17.27 7.38
CA ARG A 246 -19.69 16.21 6.61
C ARG A 246 -18.75 16.80 5.58
N VAL A 247 -17.74 16.03 5.17
CA VAL A 247 -16.80 16.41 4.11
C VAL A 247 -16.60 15.30 3.10
N SER A 248 -16.50 15.70 1.84
CA SER A 248 -16.09 14.83 0.75
C SER A 248 -14.78 15.35 0.17
N LEU A 249 -13.82 14.46 -0.07
CA LEU A 249 -12.51 14.81 -0.60
C LEU A 249 -12.23 13.95 -1.83
N ASN A 250 -12.07 14.61 -2.97
CA ASN A 250 -11.67 13.99 -4.23
C ASN A 250 -10.30 14.53 -4.63
N PHE A 251 -9.51 13.72 -5.33
CA PHE A 251 -8.35 14.23 -6.05
C PHE A 251 -8.32 13.74 -7.49
N ASP A 252 -7.79 14.57 -8.39
CA ASP A 252 -7.74 14.29 -9.82
C ASP A 252 -6.54 13.40 -10.16
N LYS A 253 -5.35 13.90 -9.88
CA LYS A 253 -4.10 13.17 -10.13
C LYS A 253 -3.09 13.74 -9.17
N LEU A 254 -2.41 12.86 -8.44
CA LEU A 254 -1.30 13.24 -7.57
C LEU A 254 -0.03 12.55 -8.09
N GLU A 255 0.97 13.34 -8.44
CA GLU A 255 2.28 12.86 -8.89
C GLU A 255 3.34 13.31 -7.88
N ILE A 256 4.03 12.35 -7.28
CA ILE A 256 5.07 12.57 -6.28
C ILE A 256 6.41 12.07 -6.84
N PRO A 257 7.32 12.97 -7.23
CA PRO A 257 8.69 12.60 -7.57
C PRO A 257 9.42 12.16 -6.30
N LEU A 258 9.84 10.90 -6.21
CA LEU A 258 10.43 10.34 -4.99
C LEU A 258 11.83 10.88 -4.68
N GLU A 259 12.49 11.49 -5.66
CA GLU A 259 13.78 12.16 -5.44
C GLU A 259 13.63 13.54 -4.84
N ARG A 260 12.52 14.21 -5.16
CA ARG A 260 12.21 15.52 -4.63
C ARG A 260 10.72 15.58 -4.28
N PRO A 261 10.30 14.92 -3.19
CA PRO A 261 8.88 14.83 -2.82
C PRO A 261 8.22 16.20 -2.61
N LEU A 262 8.99 17.24 -2.26
CA LEU A 262 8.49 18.62 -2.18
C LEU A 262 7.90 19.12 -3.50
N TYR A 263 8.33 18.61 -4.66
CA TYR A 263 7.80 19.03 -5.97
C TYR A 263 6.63 18.16 -6.42
N ALA A 264 5.92 17.54 -5.47
CA ALA A 264 4.68 16.85 -5.76
C ALA A 264 3.68 17.81 -6.43
N LYS A 265 2.91 17.26 -7.37
CA LYS A 265 1.91 18.00 -8.15
C LYS A 265 0.57 17.31 -8.04
N GLY A 266 -0.48 18.05 -7.75
CA GLY A 266 -1.82 17.50 -7.75
C GLY A 266 -2.91 18.52 -7.55
N ARG A 267 -4.15 18.08 -7.79
CA ARG A 267 -5.37 18.85 -7.55
C ARG A 267 -6.32 18.01 -6.73
N ALA A 268 -6.94 18.63 -5.75
CA ALA A 268 -7.96 18.05 -4.91
C ALA A 268 -9.13 19.02 -4.78
N GLU A 269 -10.32 18.46 -4.66
CA GLU A 269 -11.55 19.19 -4.40
C GLU A 269 -12.11 18.69 -3.07
N LEU A 270 -12.26 19.60 -2.13
CA LEU A 270 -12.90 19.34 -0.86
C LEU A 270 -14.26 20.01 -0.86
N THR A 271 -15.31 19.23 -0.65
CA THR A 271 -16.68 19.70 -0.52
C THR A 271 -17.07 19.69 0.95
N LEU A 272 -17.53 20.83 1.45
CA LEU A 272 -18.12 20.95 2.77
C LEU A 272 -19.64 20.72 2.66
N HIS A 273 -20.16 19.77 3.43
CA HIS A 273 -21.58 19.45 3.51
C HIS A 273 -22.13 19.87 4.87
N GLU A 274 -23.01 20.86 4.86
CA GLU A 274 -23.69 21.38 6.05
C GLU A 274 -22.73 21.80 7.19
N VAL A 275 -21.50 22.22 6.85
CA VAL A 275 -20.48 22.48 7.87
C VAL A 275 -20.81 23.75 8.66
N ARG A 276 -20.79 23.65 9.98
CA ARG A 276 -20.98 24.73 10.93
C ARG A 276 -19.75 24.86 11.82
N SER A 277 -19.38 26.09 12.14
CA SER A 277 -18.32 26.36 13.10
C SER A 277 -18.60 27.63 13.88
N GLY A 278 -18.04 27.77 15.07
CA GLY A 278 -18.22 28.99 15.85
C GLY A 278 -17.07 29.21 16.84
N PRO A 279 -16.98 30.42 17.41
CA PRO A 279 -16.09 30.67 18.54
C PRO A 279 -16.62 29.91 19.75
N SER A 280 -15.76 29.17 20.45
CA SER A 280 -16.10 28.60 21.78
C SER A 280 -15.38 29.30 22.93
N GLU A 281 -14.56 30.31 22.63
CA GLU A 281 -13.87 31.11 23.63
C GLU A 281 -14.89 31.99 24.39
N PRO A 282 -15.03 31.82 25.71
CA PRO A 282 -16.06 32.53 26.49
C PRO A 282 -15.99 34.05 26.34
N ILE A 283 -14.79 34.59 26.17
CA ILE A 283 -14.55 36.03 25.99
C ILE A 283 -15.14 36.52 24.66
N VAL A 284 -14.92 35.79 23.57
CA VAL A 284 -15.41 36.15 22.24
C VAL A 284 -16.94 36.06 22.18
N VAL A 285 -17.50 34.98 22.74
CA VAL A 285 -18.96 34.80 22.88
C VAL A 285 -19.56 35.95 23.70
N ASN A 286 -18.97 36.29 24.86
CA ASN A 286 -19.45 37.39 25.71
C ASN A 286 -19.41 38.75 25.02
N ILE A 287 -18.37 39.03 24.20
CA ILE A 287 -18.28 40.27 23.43
C ILE A 287 -19.38 40.33 22.37
N ILE A 288 -19.60 39.23 21.63
CA ILE A 288 -20.67 39.13 20.63
C ILE A 288 -22.03 39.36 21.29
N ASP A 289 -22.29 38.72 22.43
CA ASP A 289 -23.52 38.91 23.21
C ASP A 289 -23.71 40.34 23.70
N MET A 290 -22.63 40.98 24.14
CA MET A 290 -22.69 42.37 24.59
C MET A 290 -23.04 43.31 23.44
N ILE A 291 -22.45 43.11 22.26
CA ILE A 291 -22.76 43.89 21.06
C ILE A 291 -24.19 43.62 20.57
N ALA A 292 -24.63 42.36 20.58
CA ALA A 292 -26.00 41.96 20.22
C ALA A 292 -27.04 42.66 21.11
N LYS A 293 -26.81 42.65 22.43
CA LYS A 293 -27.64 43.36 23.42
C LYS A 293 -27.64 44.87 23.21
N LEU A 294 -26.48 45.48 22.92
CA LEU A 294 -26.36 46.92 22.62
C LEU A 294 -27.09 47.32 21.33
N ARG A 295 -27.06 46.47 20.30
CA ARG A 295 -27.68 46.73 18.99
C ARG A 295 -29.12 46.23 18.87
N LYS A 296 -29.67 45.56 19.91
CA LYS A 296 -30.98 44.88 19.85
C LYS A 296 -31.10 44.00 18.58
N THR A 297 -30.01 43.35 18.20
CA THR A 297 -29.94 42.55 16.98
C THR A 297 -29.36 41.19 17.36
N ASP A 298 -29.96 40.11 16.86
CA ASP A 298 -29.38 38.77 16.99
C ASP A 298 -28.17 38.67 16.06
N ILE A 299 -26.99 38.57 16.65
CA ILE A 299 -25.76 38.29 15.91
C ILE A 299 -25.58 36.77 15.95
N PRO A 300 -25.68 36.07 14.81
CA PRO A 300 -25.48 34.63 14.79
C PRO A 300 -24.07 34.32 15.29
N GLN A 301 -24.00 33.47 16.33
CA GLN A 301 -22.75 32.99 16.92
C GLN A 301 -22.15 31.83 16.11
N GLU A 302 -22.86 31.37 15.08
CA GLU A 302 -22.46 30.27 14.19
C GLU A 302 -22.08 30.83 12.82
N LEU A 303 -20.88 30.48 12.36
CA LEU A 303 -20.48 30.55 10.96
C LEU A 303 -21.01 29.28 10.28
N VAL A 304 -22.06 29.45 9.47
CA VAL A 304 -22.59 28.39 8.62
C VAL A 304 -21.86 28.46 7.29
N PHE A 305 -21.16 27.40 6.91
CA PHE A 305 -20.61 27.32 5.57
C PHE A 305 -21.76 27.01 4.60
N ILE A 306 -21.73 27.63 3.42
CA ILE A 306 -22.70 27.35 2.36
C ILE A 306 -22.62 25.85 2.03
N ASP A 307 -23.76 25.17 2.06
CA ASP A 307 -23.80 23.74 1.73
C ASP A 307 -23.33 23.51 0.29
N GLY A 308 -22.46 22.51 0.12
CA GLY A 308 -21.80 22.24 -1.16
C GLY A 308 -20.69 23.23 -1.51
N SER A 309 -20.16 24.00 -0.54
CA SER A 309 -18.99 24.85 -0.76
C SER A 309 -17.79 24.00 -1.18
N VAL A 310 -17.27 24.27 -2.39
CA VAL A 310 -16.15 23.55 -2.97
C VAL A 310 -14.87 24.35 -2.79
N ILE A 311 -13.93 23.77 -2.06
CA ILE A 311 -12.59 24.29 -1.86
C ILE A 311 -11.66 23.55 -2.82
N GLN A 312 -11.13 24.28 -3.80
CA GLN A 312 -10.15 23.75 -4.72
C GLN A 312 -8.76 23.89 -4.09
N VAL A 313 -8.06 22.76 -3.94
CA VAL A 313 -6.71 22.69 -3.40
C VAL A 313 -5.76 22.27 -4.52
N GLN A 314 -4.71 23.05 -4.73
CA GLN A 314 -3.67 22.76 -5.71
C GLN A 314 -2.33 22.62 -5.01
N LEU A 315 -1.66 21.51 -5.27
CA LEU A 315 -0.29 21.27 -4.86
C LEU A 315 0.61 21.47 -6.09
N ALA A 316 1.53 22.42 -6.02
CA ALA A 316 2.52 22.67 -7.06
C ALA A 316 3.76 23.33 -6.46
N ASP A 317 4.95 22.92 -6.93
CA ASP A 317 6.24 23.54 -6.61
C ASP A 317 6.50 23.74 -5.10
N GLY A 318 6.11 22.76 -4.28
CA GLY A 318 6.29 22.79 -2.83
C GLY A 318 5.35 23.71 -2.07
N ARG A 319 4.30 24.22 -2.71
CA ARG A 319 3.28 25.08 -2.11
C ARG A 319 1.89 24.46 -2.26
N VAL A 320 1.07 24.67 -1.23
CA VAL A 320 -0.35 24.34 -1.24
C VAL A 320 -1.10 25.66 -1.43
N GLU A 321 -1.78 25.79 -2.57
CA GLU A 321 -2.70 26.89 -2.84
C GLU A 321 -4.15 26.40 -2.64
N HIS A 322 -5.01 27.26 -2.12
CA HIS A 322 -6.43 26.97 -1.93
C HIS A 322 -7.29 28.12 -2.47
N ARG A 323 -8.37 27.81 -3.17
CA ARG A 323 -9.34 28.77 -3.72
C ARG A 323 -10.78 28.32 -3.43
N GLY A 324 -11.72 29.25 -3.44
CA GLY A 324 -13.15 28.93 -3.33
C GLY A 324 -13.73 28.89 -1.92
N VAL A 325 -12.97 29.30 -0.90
CA VAL A 325 -13.51 29.42 0.46
C VAL A 325 -14.55 30.54 0.51
N GLN A 326 -15.83 30.15 0.56
CA GLN A 326 -16.95 31.07 0.73
C GLN A 326 -17.56 30.87 2.11
N VAL A 327 -17.76 31.98 2.82
CA VAL A 327 -18.39 32.06 4.13
C VAL A 327 -19.56 33.02 3.97
N GLY A 328 -20.77 32.63 4.40
CA GLY A 328 -22.02 33.35 4.12
C GLY A 328 -22.93 33.42 5.32
#